data_AF-A0A6N6PJ81-F1
#
_entry.id   AF-A0A6N6PJ81-F1
#
_cell.length_a   1.000
_cell.length_b   1.000
_cell.length_c   1.000
_cell.angle_alpha   90.00
_cell.angle_beta   90.00
_cell.angle_gamma   90.00
#
_symmetry.space_group_name_H-M   'P 1'
#
loop_
_entity.id
_entity.type
_entity.pdbx_description
1 polymer ?
#
loop_
_entity_poly.entity_id
_entity_poly.type
_entity_poly.pdbx_seq_one_letter_code
_entity_poly.pdbx_strand_id
1 'polypeptide(L)'
;MKLRSLLLLSVAAALPVHSAPPTLSTGGLGSSLRGSGPIPSASGTMTVLPGAKSMRGLSFDAHSTASGGSSEGGRNPAPIQANNNKNGNATASSTRTRRSHSSLEIRLRNVASQADSARIEWFFVAKDEGSSSIYVWDSGEREVPVAAVGQARELVSSADLVSSVTRTVTQTKVGTPQNPQIRSTSTDQKTGARPNGWIVRMFVDGQLARVQASSATLEQLGRDSDQLKGLVRKK
;
A
#
# COMPACT_ATOMS: atom_id res chain seq x y z
N MET A 1 33.79 8.03 -30.72
CA MET A 1 34.53 6.96 -30.02
C MET A 1 33.53 5.97 -29.45
N LYS A 2 33.53 4.73 -29.92
CA LYS A 2 32.58 3.67 -29.56
C LYS A 2 33.16 2.83 -28.42
N LEU A 3 32.56 2.90 -27.22
CA LEU A 3 32.88 2.02 -26.10
C LEU A 3 32.00 0.76 -26.20
N ARG A 4 32.65 -0.38 -26.49
CA ARG A 4 32.09 -1.72 -26.31
C ARG A 4 32.11 -2.02 -24.81
N SER A 5 30.98 -2.42 -24.22
CA SER A 5 30.95 -3.02 -22.88
C SER A 5 30.36 -4.42 -22.95
N LEU A 6 31.03 -5.33 -22.25
CA LEU A 6 30.88 -6.79 -22.29
C LEU A 6 29.65 -7.31 -21.52
N LEU A 7 29.24 -8.50 -21.94
CA LEU A 7 28.37 -9.48 -21.31
C LEU A 7 28.52 -9.62 -19.78
N LEU A 8 27.40 -9.95 -19.11
CA LEU A 8 27.34 -11.11 -18.22
C LEU A 8 25.90 -11.65 -18.15
N LEU A 9 25.71 -12.83 -18.74
CA LEU A 9 24.49 -13.61 -18.74
C LEU A 9 24.55 -14.54 -17.51
N SER A 10 23.69 -14.35 -16.51
CA SER A 10 23.54 -15.29 -15.40
C SER A 10 22.20 -16.01 -15.53
N VAL A 11 22.28 -17.32 -15.77
CA VAL A 11 21.16 -18.25 -15.80
C VAL A 11 21.13 -18.92 -14.42
N ALA A 12 20.05 -18.71 -13.67
CA ALA A 12 19.75 -19.49 -12.47
C ALA A 12 18.40 -20.19 -12.67
N ALA A 13 18.46 -21.51 -12.87
CA ALA A 13 17.32 -22.40 -12.82
C ALA A 13 17.03 -22.77 -11.36
N ALA A 14 15.76 -22.70 -10.94
CA ALA A 14 15.29 -23.27 -9.69
C ALA A 14 13.95 -23.97 -9.89
N LEU A 15 13.90 -25.20 -9.36
CA LEU A 15 12.88 -26.23 -9.54
C LEU A 15 11.55 -25.93 -8.84
N PRO A 16 10.43 -26.54 -9.29
CA PRO A 16 9.13 -26.46 -8.62
C PRO A 16 9.06 -27.41 -7.41
N VAL A 17 8.57 -26.91 -6.26
CA VAL A 17 8.26 -27.75 -5.09
C VAL A 17 6.77 -27.64 -4.75
N HIS A 18 6.23 -28.82 -4.46
CA HIS A 18 4.83 -29.21 -4.28
C HIS A 18 3.97 -28.33 -3.37
N SER A 19 2.72 -28.17 -3.80
CA SER A 19 1.56 -27.74 -3.04
C SER A 19 1.03 -28.86 -2.13
N ALA A 20 0.70 -28.51 -0.88
CA ALA A 20 -0.15 -29.32 0.00
C ALA A 20 -1.42 -28.52 0.34
N PRO A 21 -2.62 -29.12 0.29
CA PRO A 21 -3.87 -28.46 0.64
C PRO A 21 -4.11 -28.46 2.17
N PRO A 22 -4.57 -27.35 2.78
CA PRO A 22 -5.06 -27.37 4.15
C PRO A 22 -6.48 -27.95 4.24
N THR A 23 -6.65 -28.83 5.21
CA THR A 23 -7.86 -29.53 5.64
C THR A 23 -8.93 -28.59 6.20
N LEU A 24 -10.18 -28.83 5.79
CA LEU A 24 -11.39 -28.27 6.40
C LEU A 24 -11.54 -28.72 7.86
N SER A 25 -11.62 -27.76 8.78
CA SER A 25 -12.05 -27.99 10.17
C SER A 25 -13.48 -27.50 10.35
N THR A 26 -14.39 -28.45 10.54
CA THR A 26 -15.80 -28.25 10.87
C THR A 26 -15.99 -28.44 12.36
N GLY A 27 -16.71 -27.52 13.03
CA GLY A 27 -17.34 -27.82 14.31
C GLY A 27 -17.13 -26.77 15.40
N GLY A 28 -18.24 -26.34 16.01
CA GLY A 28 -18.21 -25.65 17.31
C GLY A 28 -19.28 -24.59 17.52
N LEU A 29 -20.57 -24.95 17.42
CA LEU A 29 -21.63 -24.18 18.07
C LEU A 29 -21.54 -24.43 19.58
N GLY A 30 -21.17 -23.40 20.34
CA GLY A 30 -21.12 -23.40 21.79
C GLY A 30 -21.94 -22.25 22.36
N SER A 31 -23.10 -22.61 22.91
CA SER A 31 -24.10 -21.79 23.58
C SER A 31 -23.63 -21.19 24.91
N SER A 32 -24.19 -20.01 25.23
CA SER A 32 -24.59 -19.53 26.56
C SER A 32 -23.62 -19.63 27.74
N LEU A 33 -23.40 -18.49 28.41
CA LEU A 33 -23.55 -18.35 29.88
C LEU A 33 -23.43 -16.87 30.27
N ARG A 34 -24.57 -16.28 30.67
CA ARG A 34 -24.59 -15.06 31.49
C ARG A 34 -24.15 -15.45 32.89
N GLY A 35 -23.01 -14.94 33.33
CA GLY A 35 -22.56 -15.02 34.72
C GLY A 35 -22.23 -13.62 35.22
N SER A 36 -23.12 -13.05 36.03
CA SER A 36 -22.85 -11.84 36.82
C SER A 36 -22.05 -12.24 38.06
N GLY A 37 -20.73 -12.12 37.97
CA GLY A 37 -19.81 -12.34 39.09
C GLY A 37 -19.43 -11.03 39.81
N PRO A 38 -19.09 -11.10 41.11
CA PRO A 38 -18.72 -9.95 41.92
C PRO A 38 -17.38 -9.32 41.46
N ILE A 39 -17.30 -8.00 41.57
CA ILE A 39 -16.15 -7.17 41.21
C ILE A 39 -14.98 -7.50 42.15
N PRO A 40 -13.86 -8.07 41.67
CA PRO A 40 -12.66 -8.24 42.48
C PRO A 40 -11.99 -6.87 42.68
N SER A 41 -11.81 -6.46 43.93
CA SER A 41 -10.95 -5.34 44.30
C SER A 41 -9.51 -5.66 43.90
N ALA A 42 -9.06 -5.08 42.80
CA ALA A 42 -7.70 -5.22 42.30
C ALA A 42 -6.75 -4.37 43.16
N SER A 43 -6.04 -5.02 44.09
CA SER A 43 -4.78 -4.52 44.63
C SER A 43 -3.75 -4.54 43.48
N GLY A 44 -3.72 -3.46 42.71
CA GLY A 44 -2.85 -3.31 41.55
C GLY A 44 -1.39 -3.26 41.95
N THR A 45 -0.67 -4.35 41.71
CA THR A 45 0.79 -4.35 41.59
C THR A 45 1.14 -3.36 40.48
N MET A 46 1.75 -2.22 40.83
CA MET A 46 2.24 -1.26 39.85
C MET A 46 3.26 -1.98 38.96
N THR A 47 2.82 -2.37 37.76
CA THR A 47 3.70 -2.86 36.72
C THR A 47 4.52 -1.67 36.28
N VAL A 48 5.74 -1.57 36.80
CA VAL A 48 6.72 -0.57 36.40
C VAL A 48 6.97 -0.81 34.92
N LEU A 49 6.37 0.04 34.08
CA LEU A 49 6.62 0.07 32.64
C LEU A 49 8.14 0.17 32.44
N PRO A 50 8.75 -0.70 31.63
CA PRO A 50 10.18 -0.64 31.38
C PRO A 50 10.52 0.78 30.91
N GLY A 51 11.41 1.44 31.67
CA GLY A 51 11.75 2.84 31.46
C GLY A 51 12.08 3.08 29.99
N ALA A 52 11.33 3.99 29.36
CA ALA A 52 11.60 4.43 28.02
C ALA A 52 13.07 4.89 27.98
N LYS A 53 13.93 4.14 27.28
CA LYS A 53 15.32 4.55 27.08
C LYS A 53 15.30 5.97 26.53
N SER A 54 15.96 6.87 27.24
CA SER A 54 16.09 8.27 26.83
C SER A 54 16.64 8.31 25.41
N MET A 55 15.79 8.69 24.44
CA MET A 55 16.24 9.00 23.10
C MET A 55 17.28 10.11 23.24
N ARG A 56 18.45 10.00 22.58
CA ARG A 56 19.59 10.93 22.67
C ARG A 56 19.31 12.34 22.12
N GLY A 57 18.13 12.91 22.37
CA GLY A 57 17.68 14.17 21.78
C GLY A 57 17.33 14.07 20.30
N LEU A 58 17.28 12.86 19.72
CA LEU A 58 16.82 12.67 18.34
C LEU A 58 15.29 12.64 18.27
N SER A 59 14.76 13.40 17.33
CA SER A 59 13.36 13.37 16.93
C SER A 59 13.26 13.37 15.41
N PHE A 60 12.20 12.80 14.86
CA PHE A 60 11.92 12.93 13.44
C PHE A 60 10.45 13.25 13.20
N ASP A 61 10.20 13.88 12.06
CA ASP A 61 8.89 14.10 11.47
C ASP A 61 8.93 13.68 9.99
N ALA A 62 7.88 13.03 9.53
CA ALA A 62 7.72 12.65 8.14
C ALA A 62 6.36 13.15 7.61
N HIS A 63 6.36 13.74 6.42
CA HIS A 63 5.13 14.14 5.75
C HIS A 63 5.20 13.92 4.24
N SER A 64 4.02 13.75 3.63
CA SER A 64 3.89 13.64 2.19
C SER A 64 4.12 14.99 1.53
N THR A 65 5.03 15.06 0.57
CA THR A 65 5.33 16.29 -0.19
C THR A 65 4.60 16.33 -1.53
N ALA A 66 4.36 15.17 -2.14
CA ALA A 66 3.59 15.07 -3.37
C ALA A 66 2.97 13.67 -3.52
N SER A 67 1.73 13.64 -4.00
CA SER A 67 1.11 12.44 -4.57
C SER A 67 0.83 12.72 -6.04
N GLY A 68 1.80 12.39 -6.89
CA GLY A 68 1.68 12.59 -8.33
C GLY A 68 0.94 11.44 -8.98
N GLY A 69 0.17 11.73 -10.03
CA GLY A 69 -0.30 10.68 -10.91
C GLY A 69 -0.62 11.20 -12.30
N SER A 70 -0.09 10.51 -13.31
CA SER A 70 -0.45 10.73 -14.70
C SER A 70 -1.54 9.75 -15.09
N SER A 71 -2.56 10.21 -15.81
CA SER A 71 -3.56 9.32 -16.40
C SER A 71 -3.47 9.34 -17.91
N GLU A 72 -3.26 8.17 -18.49
CA GLU A 72 -3.31 7.95 -19.92
C GLU A 72 -4.67 7.31 -20.25
N GLY A 73 -5.46 8.01 -21.05
CA GLY A 73 -6.78 7.55 -21.47
C GLY A 73 -6.72 7.06 -22.91
N GLY A 74 -6.79 5.75 -23.11
CA GLY A 74 -7.08 5.19 -24.42
C GLY A 74 -8.58 5.26 -24.66
N ARG A 75 -9.07 6.34 -25.29
CA ARG A 75 -10.38 6.26 -25.94
C ARG A 75 -10.18 5.39 -27.16
N ASN A 76 -10.83 4.23 -27.19
CA ASN A 76 -11.11 3.55 -28.45
C ASN A 76 -12.54 3.94 -28.83
N PRO A 77 -12.76 5.10 -29.49
CA PRO A 77 -14.10 5.49 -29.91
C PRO A 77 -14.44 4.67 -31.15
N ALA A 78 -14.78 3.39 -30.98
CA ALA A 78 -15.76 2.84 -31.89
C ALA A 78 -17.05 3.62 -31.58
N PRO A 79 -17.60 4.42 -32.51
CA PRO A 79 -18.87 5.07 -32.25
C PRO A 79 -19.87 3.97 -31.91
N ILE A 80 -20.63 4.14 -30.82
CA ILE A 80 -21.80 3.31 -30.54
C ILE A 80 -22.83 3.67 -31.61
N GLN A 81 -22.59 3.23 -32.84
CA GLN A 81 -23.63 3.20 -33.84
C GLN A 81 -24.46 1.98 -33.48
N ALA A 82 -25.52 2.21 -32.71
CA ALA A 82 -26.68 1.34 -32.75
C ALA A 82 -27.13 1.33 -34.21
N ASN A 83 -26.56 0.41 -34.99
CA ASN A 83 -26.85 0.30 -36.41
C ASN A 83 -28.37 0.14 -36.51
N ASN A 84 -29.04 1.05 -37.21
CA ASN A 84 -30.50 1.11 -37.28
C ASN A 84 -31.16 -0.16 -37.85
N ASN A 85 -30.36 -1.16 -38.24
CA ASN A 85 -30.82 -2.45 -38.71
C ASN A 85 -30.67 -3.54 -37.64
N LYS A 86 -31.83 -4.01 -37.18
CA LYS A 86 -32.10 -5.32 -36.53
C LYS A 86 -31.46 -5.56 -35.17
N ASN A 87 -32.22 -5.28 -34.10
CA ASN A 87 -32.16 -5.95 -32.77
C ASN A 87 -30.79 -6.14 -32.09
N GLY A 88 -29.76 -5.39 -32.47
CA GLY A 88 -28.40 -5.59 -31.97
C GLY A 88 -28.14 -4.91 -30.63
N ASN A 89 -27.56 -5.67 -29.69
CA ASN A 89 -26.90 -5.07 -28.53
C ASN A 89 -25.60 -4.41 -29.01
N ALA A 90 -25.40 -3.14 -28.68
CA ALA A 90 -24.15 -2.43 -28.95
C ALA A 90 -23.33 -2.37 -27.66
N THR A 91 -22.04 -2.70 -27.73
CA THR A 91 -21.13 -2.64 -26.58
C THR A 91 -19.93 -1.77 -26.94
N ALA A 92 -19.57 -0.85 -26.04
CA ALA A 92 -18.34 -0.08 -26.13
C ALA A 92 -17.56 -0.14 -24.82
N SER A 93 -16.24 -0.20 -24.92
CA SER A 93 -15.33 -0.21 -23.77
C SER A 93 -14.38 0.98 -23.80
N SER A 94 -14.15 1.60 -22.65
CA SER A 94 -13.16 2.67 -22.48
C SER A 94 -12.23 2.30 -21.32
N THR A 95 -10.92 2.37 -21.56
CA THR A 95 -9.91 2.04 -20.55
C THR A 95 -9.13 3.29 -20.17
N ARG A 96 -9.04 3.54 -18.87
CA ARG A 96 -8.22 4.60 -18.30
C ARG A 96 -7.14 3.96 -17.43
N THR A 97 -5.88 4.21 -17.78
CA THR A 97 -4.74 3.78 -16.98
C THR A 97 -4.23 4.98 -16.18
N ARG A 98 -3.90 4.76 -14.91
CA ARG A 98 -3.31 5.76 -14.02
C ARG A 98 -2.00 5.22 -13.48
N ARG A 99 -0.93 6.01 -13.61
CA ARG A 99 0.33 5.80 -12.90
C ARG A 99 0.35 6.74 -11.70
N SER A 100 0.68 6.24 -10.53
CA SER A 100 0.72 7.00 -9.29
C SER A 100 2.05 6.77 -8.58
N HIS A 101 2.61 7.80 -7.96
CA HIS A 101 3.74 7.68 -7.05
C HIS A 101 3.49 8.53 -5.80
N SER A 102 4.33 8.39 -4.79
CA SER A 102 4.27 9.16 -3.56
C SER A 102 5.67 9.59 -3.14
N SER A 103 5.78 10.82 -2.65
CA SER A 103 7.06 11.37 -2.17
C SER A 103 6.92 11.80 -0.71
N LEU A 104 7.95 11.50 0.08
CA LEU A 104 8.03 11.86 1.50
C LEU A 104 9.22 12.76 1.74
N GLU A 105 9.02 13.73 2.62
CA GLU A 105 10.09 14.46 3.26
C GLU A 105 10.19 14.00 4.72
N ILE A 106 11.39 13.55 5.09
CA ILE A 106 11.72 13.09 6.43
C ILE A 106 12.70 14.11 7.02
N ARG A 107 12.30 14.73 8.12
CA ARG A 107 13.11 15.71 8.85
C ARG A 107 13.57 15.07 10.15
N LEU A 108 14.87 15.02 10.36
CA LEU A 108 15.48 14.61 11.62
C LEU A 108 15.99 15.85 12.33
N ARG A 109 15.79 15.91 13.64
CA ARG A 109 16.30 16.95 14.50
C ARG A 109 17.05 16.34 15.68
N ASN A 110 18.27 16.80 15.88
CA ASN A 110 19.10 16.49 17.03
C ASN A 110 19.13 17.71 17.95
N VAL A 111 18.70 17.55 19.21
CA VAL A 111 18.82 18.61 20.23
C VAL A 111 19.98 18.38 21.19
N ALA A 112 20.72 17.29 21.06
CA ALA A 112 21.90 17.01 21.86
C ALA A 112 23.12 17.82 21.37
N SER A 113 24.06 18.03 22.29
CA SER A 113 25.33 18.70 22.03
C SER A 113 26.35 17.85 21.26
N GLN A 114 26.04 16.58 21.01
CA GLN A 114 26.87 15.66 20.26
C GLN A 114 26.19 15.31 18.92
N ALA A 115 27.00 15.16 17.87
CA ALA A 115 26.50 14.63 16.60
C ALA A 115 26.06 13.18 16.77
N ASP A 116 25.07 12.77 15.99
CA ASP A 116 24.47 11.44 16.08
C ASP A 116 24.09 10.94 14.68
N SER A 117 23.75 9.66 14.55
CA SER A 117 23.16 9.11 13.32
C SER A 117 21.90 8.31 13.65
N ALA A 118 20.97 8.31 12.71
CA ALA A 118 19.79 7.47 12.81
C ALA A 118 19.61 6.69 11.50
N ARG A 119 19.27 5.41 11.62
CA ARG A 119 18.86 4.61 10.47
C ARG A 119 17.37 4.77 10.25
N ILE A 120 16.99 5.27 9.09
CA ILE A 120 15.60 5.45 8.69
C ILE A 120 15.24 4.35 7.71
N GLU A 121 14.14 3.65 7.98
CA GLU A 121 13.48 2.75 7.02
C GLU A 121 12.16 3.40 6.57
N TRP A 122 11.84 3.33 5.28
CA TRP A 122 10.56 3.79 4.75
C TRP A 122 9.87 2.68 3.95
N PHE A 123 8.54 2.69 4.02
CA PHE A 123 7.68 1.71 3.35
C PHE A 123 6.49 2.44 2.74
N PHE A 124 6.30 2.24 1.45
CA PHE A 124 5.15 2.69 0.72
C PHE A 124 4.14 1.53 0.64
N VAL A 125 2.91 1.76 1.13
CA VAL A 125 1.87 0.72 1.30
C VAL A 125 0.74 0.86 0.28
N ALA A 126 0.52 -0.16 -0.54
CA ALA A 126 -0.45 -0.15 -1.63
C ALA A 126 -1.62 -1.09 -1.32
N LYS A 127 -2.64 -1.02 -2.18
CA LYS A 127 -3.81 -1.87 -2.13
C LYS A 127 -4.25 -2.19 -3.56
N ASP A 128 -4.52 -3.47 -3.83
CA ASP A 128 -5.07 -3.87 -5.13
C ASP A 128 -6.48 -3.28 -5.31
N GLU A 129 -6.83 -2.90 -6.53
CA GLU A 129 -8.16 -2.39 -6.84
C GLU A 129 -9.24 -3.46 -6.54
N GLY A 130 -10.22 -3.11 -5.70
CA GLY A 130 -11.29 -4.02 -5.28
C GLY A 130 -10.92 -4.99 -4.16
N SER A 131 -9.66 -5.06 -3.74
CA SER A 131 -9.24 -5.83 -2.57
C SER A 131 -9.38 -5.01 -1.29
N SER A 132 -9.43 -5.66 -0.12
CA SER A 132 -9.25 -5.00 1.18
C SER A 132 -7.78 -5.03 1.65
N SER A 133 -7.00 -5.97 1.11
CA SER A 133 -5.64 -6.31 1.52
C SER A 133 -4.62 -5.24 1.12
N ILE A 134 -3.73 -4.92 2.06
CA ILE A 134 -2.62 -4.00 1.85
C ILE A 134 -1.32 -4.77 1.67
N TYR A 135 -0.33 -4.16 1.02
CA TYR A 135 1.01 -4.72 0.88
C TYR A 135 2.05 -3.60 0.73
N VAL A 136 3.32 -3.87 1.02
CA VAL A 136 4.43 -2.94 0.77
C VAL A 136 4.82 -3.06 -0.70
N TRP A 137 4.65 -1.97 -1.47
CA TRP A 137 5.00 -1.94 -2.89
C TRP A 137 6.42 -1.44 -3.16
N ASP A 138 6.92 -0.59 -2.27
CA ASP A 138 8.27 -0.05 -2.33
C ASP A 138 8.79 0.23 -0.91
N SER A 139 10.08 0.06 -0.72
CA SER A 139 10.73 0.24 0.58
C SER A 139 12.22 0.51 0.41
N GLY A 140 12.79 1.23 1.36
CA GLY A 140 14.22 1.44 1.42
C GLY A 140 14.68 1.83 2.82
N GLU A 141 15.99 1.92 2.97
CA GLU A 141 16.62 2.34 4.20
C GLU A 141 17.81 3.25 3.92
N ARG A 142 18.11 4.14 4.87
CA ARG A 142 19.27 5.03 4.82
C ARG A 142 19.72 5.40 6.22
N GLU A 143 21.03 5.40 6.44
CA GLU A 143 21.61 6.02 7.63
C GLU A 143 21.78 7.53 7.38
N VAL A 144 21.22 8.34 8.28
CA VAL A 144 21.19 9.80 8.18
C VAL A 144 22.01 10.39 9.34
N PRO A 145 23.20 10.96 9.07
CA PRO A 145 23.95 11.68 10.07
C PRO A 145 23.29 13.03 10.37
N VAL A 146 23.26 13.41 11.66
CA VAL A 146 22.70 14.68 12.13
C VAL A 146 23.73 15.35 13.04
N ALA A 147 24.12 16.57 12.67
CA ALA A 147 25.05 17.37 13.47
C ALA A 147 24.51 17.63 14.89
N ALA A 148 25.40 17.95 15.82
CA ALA A 148 25.04 18.44 17.15
C ALA A 148 24.13 19.67 17.02
N VAL A 149 23.03 19.70 17.77
CA VAL A 149 22.03 20.77 17.74
C VAL A 149 21.62 21.13 16.29
N GLY A 150 21.37 20.12 15.47
CA GLY A 150 21.19 20.24 14.02
C GLY A 150 19.89 19.63 13.49
N GLN A 151 19.69 19.78 12.18
CA GLN A 151 18.63 19.13 11.43
C GLN A 151 19.18 18.51 10.15
N ALA A 152 18.60 17.38 9.76
CA ALA A 152 18.83 16.74 8.46
C ALA A 152 17.50 16.54 7.74
N ARG A 153 17.53 16.59 6.41
CA ARG A 153 16.36 16.41 5.55
C ARG A 153 16.66 15.32 4.53
N GLU A 154 15.74 14.39 4.40
CA GLU A 154 15.79 13.32 3.41
C GLU A 154 14.51 13.36 2.56
N LEU A 155 14.65 13.34 1.23
CA LEU A 155 13.54 13.30 0.30
C LEU A 155 13.54 11.95 -0.41
N VAL A 156 12.49 11.16 -0.21
CA VAL A 156 12.34 9.83 -0.83
C VAL A 156 11.11 9.82 -1.72
N SER A 157 11.18 9.08 -2.83
CA SER A 157 10.05 8.90 -3.75
C SER A 157 9.87 7.42 -4.05
N SER A 158 8.61 7.00 -4.13
CA SER A 158 8.26 5.63 -4.43
C SER A 158 8.46 5.30 -5.91
N ALA A 159 8.61 4.02 -6.22
CA ALA A 159 8.36 3.50 -7.56
C ALA A 159 6.92 3.80 -8.02
N ASP A 160 6.74 3.86 -9.34
CA ASP A 160 5.42 4.03 -9.97
C ASP A 160 4.52 2.82 -9.73
N LEU A 161 3.26 3.10 -9.40
CA LEU A 161 2.20 2.12 -9.22
C LEU A 161 1.13 2.33 -10.30
N VAL A 162 0.76 1.25 -11.00
CA VAL A 162 -0.19 1.31 -12.12
C VAL A 162 -1.54 0.74 -11.70
N SER A 163 -2.61 1.50 -11.94
CA SER A 163 -3.98 1.02 -11.92
C SER A 163 -4.69 1.26 -13.24
N SER A 164 -5.70 0.46 -13.54
CA SER A 164 -6.52 0.61 -14.73
C SER A 164 -7.99 0.40 -14.41
N VAL A 165 -8.83 1.24 -14.99
CA VAL A 165 -10.29 1.12 -14.94
C VAL A 165 -10.80 0.97 -16.37
N THR A 166 -11.40 -0.18 -16.65
CA THR A 166 -12.09 -0.46 -17.91
C THR A 166 -13.58 -0.37 -17.66
N ARG A 167 -14.23 0.60 -18.31
CA ARG A 167 -15.68 0.78 -18.29
C ARG A 167 -16.27 0.22 -19.57
N THR A 168 -17.19 -0.72 -19.43
CA THR A 168 -17.94 -1.32 -20.55
C THR A 168 -19.38 -0.84 -20.47
N VAL A 169 -19.86 -0.23 -21.54
CA VAL A 169 -21.25 0.22 -21.69
C VAL A 169 -21.92 -0.65 -22.75
N THR A 170 -23.00 -1.32 -22.34
CA THR A 170 -23.86 -2.10 -23.24
C THR A 170 -25.18 -1.39 -23.40
N GLN A 171 -25.53 -1.07 -24.64
CA GLN A 171 -26.83 -0.54 -25.03
C GLN A 171 -27.66 -1.64 -25.66
N THR A 172 -28.86 -1.86 -25.12
CA THR A 172 -29.82 -2.85 -25.60
C THR A 172 -31.05 -2.12 -26.09
N LYS A 173 -31.45 -2.35 -27.33
CA LYS A 173 -32.73 -1.87 -27.86
C LYS A 173 -33.83 -2.81 -27.36
N VAL A 174 -34.81 -2.30 -26.63
CA VAL A 174 -35.98 -3.02 -26.14
C VAL A 174 -37.27 -2.35 -26.62
N GLY A 175 -38.41 -3.03 -26.55
CA GLY A 175 -39.69 -2.51 -27.05
C GLY A 175 -40.00 -2.94 -28.48
N THR A 176 -41.09 -2.40 -29.04
CA THR A 176 -41.57 -2.75 -30.38
C THR A 176 -40.85 -1.94 -31.46
N PRO A 177 -40.88 -2.37 -32.74
CA PRO A 177 -40.34 -1.56 -33.84
C PRO A 177 -40.92 -0.15 -33.92
N GLN A 178 -42.20 0.03 -33.55
CA GLN A 178 -42.92 1.31 -33.55
C GLN A 178 -42.59 2.19 -32.34
N ASN A 179 -42.13 1.61 -31.23
CA ASN A 179 -41.73 2.34 -30.03
C ASN A 179 -40.47 1.72 -29.39
N PRO A 180 -39.29 1.93 -29.99
CA PRO A 180 -38.06 1.40 -29.45
C PRO A 180 -37.56 2.24 -28.26
N GLN A 181 -37.20 1.56 -27.17
CA GLN A 181 -36.55 2.13 -26.01
C GLN A 181 -35.11 1.64 -25.92
N ILE A 182 -34.16 2.53 -25.62
CA ILE A 182 -32.75 2.17 -25.42
C ILE A 182 -32.52 1.99 -23.91
N ARG A 183 -32.05 0.81 -23.49
CA ARG A 183 -31.54 0.56 -22.14
C ARG A 183 -30.02 0.55 -22.17
N SER A 184 -29.39 1.28 -21.25
CA SER A 184 -27.94 1.30 -21.10
C SER A 184 -27.55 0.66 -19.77
N THR A 185 -26.63 -0.29 -19.80
CA THR A 185 -25.98 -0.88 -18.62
C THR A 185 -24.49 -0.56 -18.67
N SER A 186 -23.88 -0.31 -17.50
CA SER A 186 -22.44 -0.02 -17.39
C SER A 186 -21.83 -0.98 -16.39
N THR A 187 -20.70 -1.58 -16.73
CA THR A 187 -19.87 -2.37 -15.84
C THR A 187 -18.47 -1.79 -15.77
N ASP A 188 -17.90 -1.73 -14.57
CA ASP A 188 -16.55 -1.24 -14.34
C ASP A 188 -15.67 -2.39 -13.86
N GLN A 189 -14.59 -2.66 -14.59
CA GLN A 189 -13.55 -3.58 -14.19
C GLN A 189 -12.32 -2.77 -13.76
N LYS A 190 -11.91 -2.93 -12.50
CA LYS A 190 -10.73 -2.27 -11.94
C LYS A 190 -9.60 -3.29 -11.77
N THR A 191 -8.40 -2.90 -12.14
CA THR A 191 -7.19 -3.76 -12.07
C THR A 191 -5.98 -2.94 -11.64
N GLY A 192 -4.92 -3.62 -11.22
CA GLY A 192 -3.71 -3.00 -10.70
C GLY A 192 -3.88 -2.55 -9.25
N ALA A 193 -3.10 -1.55 -8.84
CA ALA A 193 -3.03 -1.14 -7.45
C ALA A 193 -2.95 0.38 -7.28
N ARG A 194 -3.36 0.84 -6.11
CA ARG A 194 -3.34 2.26 -5.73
C ARG A 194 -2.54 2.48 -4.44
N PRO A 195 -1.92 3.66 -4.27
CA PRO A 195 -1.29 4.03 -3.00
C PRO A 195 -2.30 4.01 -1.86
N ASN A 196 -1.90 3.47 -0.71
CA ASN A 196 -2.69 3.34 0.50
C ASN A 196 -1.95 3.87 1.75
N GLY A 197 -0.92 4.68 1.56
CA GLY A 197 -0.20 5.35 2.64
C GLY A 197 1.29 5.02 2.69
N TRP A 198 1.90 5.40 3.81
CA TRP A 198 3.33 5.25 4.04
C TRP A 198 3.62 5.00 5.53
N ILE A 199 4.77 4.40 5.80
CA ILE A 199 5.33 4.14 7.13
C ILE A 199 6.80 4.56 7.10
N VAL A 200 7.26 5.25 8.14
CA VAL A 200 8.66 5.57 8.39
C VAL A 200 9.04 5.08 9.78
N ARG A 201 10.15 4.36 9.88
CA ARG A 201 10.71 3.84 11.12
C ARG A 201 12.08 4.44 11.34
N MET A 202 12.34 4.94 12.54
CA MET A 202 13.65 5.44 12.94
C MET A 202 14.27 4.51 13.96
N PHE A 203 15.51 4.13 13.69
CA PHE A 203 16.34 3.32 14.56
C PHE A 203 17.53 4.13 15.06
N VAL A 204 17.84 3.96 16.34
CA VAL A 204 19.01 4.54 17.01
C VAL A 204 19.69 3.39 17.74
N ASP A 205 21.00 3.22 17.55
CA ASP A 205 21.77 2.11 18.12
C ASP A 205 21.17 0.72 17.83
N GLY A 206 20.61 0.54 16.62
CA GLY A 206 19.96 -0.69 16.19
C GLY A 206 18.59 -0.99 16.82
N GLN A 207 18.08 -0.10 17.68
CA GLN A 207 16.76 -0.25 18.32
C GLN A 207 15.72 0.65 17.66
N LEU A 208 14.50 0.13 17.49
CA LEU A 208 13.39 0.93 16.96
C LEU A 208 13.04 2.03 17.98
N ALA A 209 13.34 3.27 17.63
CA ALA A 209 13.15 4.42 18.50
C ALA A 209 11.78 5.07 18.29
N ARG A 210 11.34 5.20 17.03
CA ARG A 210 10.05 5.81 16.70
C ARG A 210 9.51 5.32 15.36
N VAL A 211 8.18 5.31 15.26
CA VAL A 211 7.44 5.04 14.02
C VAL A 211 6.51 6.22 13.75
N GLN A 212 6.38 6.61 12.50
CA GLN A 212 5.36 7.56 12.03
C GLN A 212 4.77 7.01 10.74
N ALA A 213 3.47 7.22 10.53
CA ALA A 213 2.80 6.73 9.34
C ALA A 213 1.69 7.70 8.92
N SER A 214 1.14 7.49 7.72
CA SER A 214 0.00 8.28 7.23
C SER A 214 -1.31 7.99 7.96
N SER A 215 -1.39 6.93 8.78
CA SER A 215 -2.56 6.60 9.58
C SER A 215 -2.17 5.80 10.83
N ALA A 216 -3.00 5.85 11.87
CA ALA A 216 -2.75 5.12 13.13
C ALA A 216 -2.66 3.58 12.92
N THR A 217 -3.47 3.03 12.01
CA THR A 217 -3.42 1.60 11.68
C THR A 217 -2.08 1.20 11.06
N LEU A 218 -1.54 2.02 10.16
CA LEU A 218 -0.23 1.78 9.55
C LEU A 218 0.91 2.03 10.55
N GLU A 219 0.73 2.95 11.48
CA GLU A 219 1.70 3.17 12.55
C GLU A 219 1.79 1.95 13.47
N GLN A 220 0.65 1.39 13.88
CA GLN A 220 0.57 0.17 14.68
C GLN A 220 1.29 -0.99 13.97
N LEU A 221 1.00 -1.16 12.67
CA LEU A 221 1.64 -2.16 11.83
C LEU A 221 3.16 -1.95 11.71
N GLY A 222 3.62 -0.70 11.58
CA GLY A 222 5.05 -0.37 11.46
C GLY A 222 5.87 -0.61 12.73
N ARG A 223 5.20 -0.80 13.88
CA ARG A 223 5.86 -1.19 15.15
C ARG A 223 6.25 -2.67 15.16
N ASP A 224 5.52 -3.52 14.43
CA ASP A 224 5.78 -4.95 14.33
C ASP A 224 6.58 -5.28 13.06
N SER A 225 7.86 -5.63 13.25
CA SER A 225 8.77 -5.94 12.12
C SER A 225 8.33 -7.16 11.33
N ASP A 226 7.73 -8.17 11.98
CA ASP A 226 7.42 -9.44 11.33
C ASP A 226 6.13 -9.33 10.52
N GLN A 227 5.14 -8.60 11.03
CA GLN A 227 3.95 -8.24 10.25
C GLN A 227 4.33 -7.43 9.01
N LEU A 228 5.21 -6.43 9.16
CA LEU A 228 5.61 -5.59 8.05
C LEU A 228 6.37 -6.38 6.97
N LYS A 229 7.26 -7.30 7.36
CA LYS A 229 7.92 -8.23 6.43
C LYS A 229 6.93 -9.13 5.70
N GLY A 230 5.88 -9.59 6.40
CA GLY A 230 4.81 -10.40 5.79
C GLY A 230 4.01 -9.66 4.70
N LEU A 231 4.05 -8.32 4.71
CA LEU A 231 3.38 -7.48 3.70
C LEU A 231 4.26 -7.18 2.48
N VAL A 232 5.56 -7.48 2.51
CA VAL A 232 6.43 -7.25 1.36
C VAL A 232 6.05 -8.24 0.25
N ARG A 233 5.56 -7.69 -0.86
CA ARG A 233 5.17 -8.52 -2.00
C ARG A 233 6.40 -9.21 -2.56
N LYS A 234 6.37 -10.55 -2.59
CA LYS A 234 7.38 -11.34 -3.31
C LYS A 234 7.26 -10.99 -4.79
N LYS A 235 8.31 -10.38 -5.35
CA LYS A 235 8.41 -10.06 -6.78
C LYS A 235 8.57 -11.34 -7.59
#